data_AF-A0A9E3YIE6-F1
#
_entry.id   AF-A0A9E3YIE6-F1
#
_cell.length_a   1.000
_cell.length_b   1.000
_cell.length_c   1.000
_cell.angle_alpha   90.00
_cell.angle_beta   90.00
_cell.angle_gamma   90.00
#
_symmetry.space_group_name_H-M   'P 1'
#
loop_
_entity.id
_entity.type
_entity.pdbx_description
1 polymer ?
#
loop_
_entity_poly.entity_id
_entity_poly.type
_entity_poly.pdbx_seq_one_letter_code
_entity_poly.pdbx_strand_id
1 'polypeptide(L)'
;AVYGDQTARRVRVLGLFTGWLGLEHDMLEAPDYVAEDPAHRPPHEVFDVLAVTGYFTAELHSERKREMIQQWLHDSRAAAEQQADSQGLTGAARDSYVSAHRFDRALDWAAAELLNGGTSGDAENSIQDLLDRTLAHHVAVARDYGLALVMYEGGTHVVVRPEDHGDTELVAFFEALNYAPQMGDLYRALIAGWRQLTPAPFMAYMDIGKPSIWGSWGTLRFLGDRNPRWDALIEATRP
;
A
#
# COMPACT_ATOMS: atom_id res chain seq x y z
N ALA A 1 13.55 -6.69 36.26
CA ALA A 1 12.66 -6.72 35.07
C ALA A 1 13.21 -7.71 34.06
N VAL A 2 12.36 -8.37 33.24
CA VAL A 2 12.76 -9.43 32.28
C VAL A 2 13.89 -8.98 31.31
N TYR A 3 14.06 -7.67 31.11
CA TYR A 3 15.09 -7.09 30.23
C TYR A 3 15.99 -6.04 30.91
N GLY A 4 16.05 -6.01 32.25
CA GLY A 4 16.69 -4.90 33.01
C GLY A 4 18.14 -4.59 32.59
N ASP A 5 18.94 -5.63 32.39
CA ASP A 5 20.39 -5.49 32.20
C ASP A 5 20.79 -5.75 30.72
N GLN A 6 19.81 -6.01 29.85
CA GLN A 6 20.02 -6.43 28.45
C GLN A 6 19.94 -5.25 27.47
N THR A 7 20.51 -4.09 27.85
CA THR A 7 20.48 -2.87 27.04
C THR A 7 21.13 -3.04 25.67
N ALA A 8 22.10 -3.96 25.54
CA ALA A 8 22.72 -4.32 24.26
C ALA A 8 21.76 -4.96 23.23
N ARG A 9 20.55 -5.38 23.64
CA ARG A 9 19.50 -5.91 22.76
C ARG A 9 18.46 -4.86 22.36
N ARG A 10 18.58 -3.62 22.85
CA ARG A 10 17.61 -2.55 22.54
C ARG A 10 17.91 -1.98 21.16
N VAL A 11 16.88 -1.90 20.34
CA VAL A 11 16.89 -1.18 19.06
C VAL A 11 16.03 0.07 19.20
N ARG A 12 16.60 1.23 18.94
CA ARG A 12 15.90 2.52 18.90
C ARG A 12 15.53 2.83 17.47
N VAL A 13 14.26 3.10 17.24
CA VAL A 13 13.68 3.28 15.90
C VAL A 13 13.19 4.72 15.76
N LEU A 14 13.63 5.40 14.71
CA LEU A 14 13.15 6.73 14.31
C LEU A 14 12.21 6.59 13.12
N GLY A 15 10.94 6.96 13.27
CA GLY A 15 9.97 6.97 12.18
C GLY A 15 10.11 8.23 11.31
N LEU A 16 10.05 8.07 9.99
CA LEU A 16 10.17 9.16 9.02
C LEU A 16 8.85 9.47 8.31
N PHE A 17 8.72 10.71 7.81
CA PHE A 17 7.70 11.08 6.83
C PHE A 17 8.07 10.56 5.44
N THR A 18 7.67 9.33 5.13
CA THR A 18 8.17 8.60 3.96
C THR A 18 8.01 9.33 2.63
N GLY A 19 6.89 10.03 2.41
CA GLY A 19 6.61 10.74 1.15
C GLY A 19 7.30 12.09 1.00
N TRP A 20 7.96 12.62 2.05
CA TRP A 20 8.52 13.98 2.06
C TRP A 20 10.04 13.92 1.97
N LEU A 21 10.52 13.47 0.80
CA LEU A 21 11.94 13.23 0.56
C LEU A 21 12.76 14.50 0.81
N GLY A 22 13.81 14.36 1.62
CA GLY A 22 14.70 15.45 2.05
C GLY A 22 14.43 15.94 3.48
N LEU A 23 13.20 15.78 4.00
CA LEU A 23 12.89 16.22 5.37
C LEU A 23 13.49 15.31 6.45
N GLU A 24 13.90 14.10 6.08
CA GLU A 24 14.62 13.23 7.00
C GLU A 24 15.95 13.83 7.49
N HIS A 25 16.58 14.74 6.73
CA HIS A 25 17.80 15.42 7.17
C HIS A 25 17.56 16.29 8.40
N ASP A 26 16.49 17.11 8.40
CA ASP A 26 16.12 17.94 9.55
C ASP A 26 15.80 17.07 10.77
N MET A 27 15.21 15.90 10.57
CA MET A 27 14.93 14.94 11.64
C MET A 27 16.20 14.25 12.17
N LEU A 28 17.19 13.99 11.31
CA LEU A 28 18.40 13.25 11.64
C LEU A 28 19.49 14.13 12.26
N GLU A 29 19.58 15.39 11.85
CA GLU A 29 20.50 16.38 12.40
C GLU A 29 19.90 17.17 13.56
N ALA A 30 18.61 17.49 13.50
CA ALA A 30 17.87 18.29 14.48
C ALA A 30 18.65 19.55 14.93
N PRO A 31 18.99 20.47 14.01
CA PRO A 31 19.90 21.58 14.29
C PRO A 31 19.45 22.48 15.44
N ASP A 32 18.14 22.75 15.55
CA ASP A 32 17.59 23.55 16.64
C ASP A 32 17.77 22.87 18.00
N TYR A 33 17.53 21.54 18.08
CA TYR A 33 17.75 20.76 19.30
C TYR A 33 19.23 20.75 19.70
N VAL A 34 20.14 20.57 18.74
CA VAL A 34 21.59 20.58 19.00
C VAL A 34 22.07 21.97 19.45
N ALA A 35 21.44 23.05 18.98
CA ALA A 35 21.80 24.41 19.37
C ALA A 35 21.36 24.79 20.81
N GLU A 36 20.38 24.09 21.38
CA GLU A 36 19.87 24.36 22.73
C GLU A 36 20.88 24.02 23.85
N ASP A 37 21.67 22.95 23.69
CA ASP A 37 22.67 22.52 24.67
C ASP A 37 23.86 21.81 23.97
N PRO A 38 25.12 22.22 24.19
CA PRO A 38 26.30 21.55 23.63
C PRO A 38 26.45 20.06 23.99
N ALA A 39 25.74 19.56 25.01
CA ALA A 39 25.69 18.15 25.37
C ALA A 39 24.67 17.34 24.55
N HIS A 40 23.76 17.99 23.82
CA HIS A 40 22.83 17.32 22.93
C HIS A 40 23.57 16.67 21.75
N ARG A 41 23.04 15.53 21.30
CA ARG A 41 23.55 14.78 20.16
C ARG A 41 22.45 14.69 19.10
N PRO A 42 22.79 14.78 17.81
CA PRO A 42 21.79 14.67 16.76
C PRO A 42 21.10 13.29 16.79
N PRO A 43 19.84 13.17 16.37
CA PRO A 43 19.11 11.90 16.40
C PRO A 43 19.84 10.72 15.73
N HIS A 44 20.50 10.92 14.59
CA HIS A 44 21.23 9.83 13.92
C HIS A 44 22.32 9.17 14.78
N GLU A 45 22.84 9.89 15.77
CA GLU A 45 23.85 9.40 16.71
C GLU A 45 23.29 8.59 17.89
N VAL A 46 21.96 8.61 18.06
CA VAL A 46 21.24 7.97 19.17
C VAL A 46 20.11 7.07 18.69
N PHE A 47 19.88 6.91 17.40
CA PHE A 47 18.99 5.89 16.85
C PHE A 47 19.81 4.80 16.17
N ASP A 48 19.20 3.62 16.04
CA ASP A 48 19.86 2.46 15.43
C ASP A 48 19.24 2.15 14.05
N VAL A 49 17.99 2.59 13.84
CA VAL A 49 17.16 2.22 12.69
C VAL A 49 16.24 3.38 12.28
N LEU A 50 16.11 3.58 10.96
CA LEU A 50 15.06 4.39 10.34
C LEU A 50 13.86 3.52 9.96
N ALA A 51 12.65 3.99 10.22
CA ALA A 51 11.43 3.31 9.87
C ALA A 51 10.55 4.14 8.92
N VAL A 52 10.11 3.49 7.85
CA VAL A 52 9.26 4.08 6.80
C VAL A 52 7.93 3.34 6.68
N THR A 53 6.96 3.96 6.03
CA THR A 53 5.79 3.26 5.50
C THR A 53 6.08 2.70 4.11
N GLY A 54 5.34 1.65 3.72
CA GLY A 54 5.41 1.04 2.39
C GLY A 54 4.06 1.06 1.70
N TYR A 55 3.37 2.21 1.72
CA TYR A 55 2.04 2.35 1.15
C TYR A 55 2.08 2.66 -0.34
N PHE A 56 1.27 1.95 -1.13
CA PHE A 56 1.00 2.28 -2.53
C PHE A 56 -0.48 2.66 -2.70
N THR A 57 -0.72 3.70 -3.50
CA THR A 57 -2.05 4.29 -3.74
C THR A 57 -2.32 4.49 -5.22
N ALA A 58 -1.26 4.65 -6.01
CA ALA A 58 -1.27 5.28 -7.33
C ALA A 58 -2.22 6.48 -7.41
N GLU A 59 -2.36 7.25 -6.33
CA GLU A 59 -3.27 8.39 -6.24
C GLU A 59 -4.70 8.10 -6.73
N LEU A 60 -5.19 6.85 -6.62
CA LEU A 60 -6.53 6.46 -7.09
C LEU A 60 -7.66 7.19 -6.34
N HIS A 61 -7.37 7.72 -5.16
CA HIS A 61 -8.31 8.52 -4.38
C HIS A 61 -8.36 9.98 -4.85
N SER A 62 -7.42 10.45 -5.66
CA SER A 62 -7.32 11.84 -6.09
C SER A 62 -8.44 12.25 -7.05
N GLU A 63 -8.82 13.54 -7.03
CA GLU A 63 -9.81 14.10 -7.97
C GLU A 63 -9.40 13.92 -9.42
N ARG A 64 -8.08 14.00 -9.67
CA ARG A 64 -7.50 13.92 -11.00
C ARG A 64 -7.76 12.56 -11.67
N LYS A 65 -7.93 11.49 -10.90
CA LYS A 65 -8.20 10.13 -11.42
C LYS A 65 -9.69 9.75 -11.40
N ARG A 66 -10.58 10.63 -10.91
CA ARG A 66 -12.02 10.33 -10.79
C ARG A 66 -12.67 9.98 -12.12
N GLU A 67 -12.55 10.84 -13.13
CA GLU A 67 -13.19 10.63 -14.44
C GLU A 67 -12.69 9.34 -15.10
N MET A 68 -11.39 9.06 -14.95
CA MET A 68 -10.77 7.83 -15.44
C MET A 68 -11.38 6.59 -14.77
N ILE A 69 -11.51 6.59 -13.44
CA ILE A 69 -12.12 5.48 -12.70
C ILE A 69 -13.59 5.33 -13.09
N GLN A 70 -14.34 6.42 -13.22
CA GLN A 70 -15.73 6.38 -13.67
C GLN A 70 -15.86 5.75 -15.06
N GLN A 71 -14.95 6.10 -15.98
CA GLN A 71 -14.90 5.48 -17.30
C GLN A 71 -14.58 3.98 -17.23
N TRP A 72 -13.65 3.56 -16.36
CA TRP A 72 -13.37 2.14 -16.14
C TRP A 72 -14.59 1.36 -15.64
N LEU A 73 -15.31 1.92 -14.67
CA LEU A 73 -16.50 1.28 -14.11
C LEU A 73 -17.60 1.14 -15.16
N HIS A 74 -17.81 2.20 -15.97
CA HIS A 74 -18.73 2.17 -17.09
C HIS A 74 -18.36 1.08 -18.10
N ASP A 75 -17.11 1.09 -18.59
CA ASP A 75 -16.67 0.18 -19.65
C ASP A 75 -16.58 -1.28 -19.18
N SER A 76 -16.22 -1.48 -17.91
CA SER A 76 -16.20 -2.80 -17.29
C SER A 76 -17.60 -3.37 -17.12
N ARG A 77 -18.59 -2.55 -16.71
CA ARG A 77 -20.00 -2.97 -16.69
C ARG A 77 -20.51 -3.30 -18.09
N ALA A 78 -20.23 -2.45 -19.08
CA ALA A 78 -20.66 -2.69 -20.47
C ALA A 78 -20.08 -4.01 -21.03
N ALA A 79 -18.83 -4.33 -20.70
CA ALA A 79 -18.22 -5.61 -21.05
C ALA A 79 -18.92 -6.80 -20.38
N ALA A 80 -19.29 -6.68 -19.10
CA ALA A 80 -20.03 -7.74 -18.39
C ALA A 80 -21.44 -7.96 -18.98
N GLU A 81 -22.12 -6.87 -19.37
CA GLU A 81 -23.42 -6.93 -20.07
C GLU A 81 -23.31 -7.63 -21.41
N GLN A 82 -22.33 -7.24 -22.24
CA GLN A 82 -22.07 -7.88 -23.52
C GLN A 82 -21.75 -9.37 -23.38
N GLN A 83 -20.95 -9.75 -22.36
CA GLN A 83 -20.64 -11.14 -22.08
C GLN A 83 -21.89 -11.93 -21.66
N ALA A 84 -22.75 -11.37 -20.80
CA ALA A 84 -24.00 -12.00 -20.41
C ALA A 84 -24.93 -12.21 -21.63
N ASP A 85 -25.04 -11.21 -22.50
CA ASP A 85 -25.85 -11.27 -23.71
C ASP A 85 -25.31 -12.31 -24.71
N SER A 86 -23.99 -12.40 -24.86
CA SER A 86 -23.34 -13.42 -25.71
C SER A 86 -23.56 -14.85 -25.21
N GLN A 87 -23.78 -15.02 -23.90
CA GLN A 87 -24.12 -16.30 -23.28
C GLN A 87 -25.63 -16.59 -23.31
N GLY A 88 -26.43 -15.68 -23.85
CA GLY A 88 -27.90 -15.80 -23.88
C GLY A 88 -28.55 -15.69 -22.51
N LEU A 89 -27.87 -15.12 -21.52
CA LEU A 89 -28.43 -14.92 -20.17
C LEU A 89 -29.52 -13.85 -20.23
N THR A 90 -30.63 -14.09 -19.53
CA THR A 90 -31.75 -13.15 -19.45
C THR A 90 -32.31 -13.04 -18.03
N GLY A 91 -33.04 -11.96 -17.75
CA GLY A 91 -33.65 -11.69 -16.44
C GLY A 91 -32.66 -11.80 -15.29
N ALA A 92 -33.07 -12.45 -14.20
CA ALA A 92 -32.25 -12.57 -12.98
C ALA A 92 -30.88 -13.24 -13.20
N ALA A 93 -30.75 -14.13 -14.18
CA ALA A 93 -29.46 -14.76 -14.50
C ALA A 93 -28.49 -13.76 -15.12
N ARG A 94 -28.98 -12.88 -16.00
CA ARG A 94 -28.20 -11.78 -16.56
C ARG A 94 -27.78 -10.79 -15.47
N ASP A 95 -28.72 -10.37 -14.64
CA ASP A 95 -28.45 -9.39 -13.57
C ASP A 95 -27.41 -9.92 -12.57
N SER A 96 -27.50 -11.21 -12.20
CA SER A 96 -26.52 -11.85 -11.33
C SER A 96 -25.13 -11.90 -11.97
N TYR A 97 -25.06 -12.23 -13.27
CA TYR A 97 -23.80 -12.26 -14.01
C TYR A 97 -23.16 -10.87 -14.09
N VAL A 98 -23.92 -9.86 -14.51
CA VAL A 98 -23.42 -8.49 -14.60
C VAL A 98 -22.98 -8.00 -13.22
N SER A 99 -23.75 -8.26 -12.16
CA SER A 99 -23.34 -7.91 -10.80
C SER A 99 -22.01 -8.54 -10.40
N ALA A 100 -21.80 -9.83 -10.71
CA ALA A 100 -20.57 -10.54 -10.38
C ALA A 100 -19.36 -10.07 -11.19
N HIS A 101 -19.55 -9.70 -12.46
CA HIS A 101 -18.46 -9.42 -13.42
C HIS A 101 -18.26 -7.93 -13.72
N ARG A 102 -19.08 -7.03 -13.15
CA ARG A 102 -19.04 -5.59 -13.48
C ARG A 102 -17.70 -4.91 -13.22
N PHE A 103 -16.84 -5.49 -12.39
CA PHE A 103 -15.52 -4.91 -12.08
C PHE A 103 -14.34 -5.61 -12.76
N ASP A 104 -14.54 -6.75 -13.44
CA ASP A 104 -13.43 -7.59 -13.92
C ASP A 104 -12.38 -6.80 -14.72
N ARG A 105 -12.82 -5.98 -15.67
CA ARG A 105 -11.92 -5.18 -16.50
C ARG A 105 -11.37 -3.95 -15.76
N ALA A 106 -12.18 -3.35 -14.88
CA ALA A 106 -11.76 -2.25 -14.03
C ALA A 106 -10.66 -2.67 -13.03
N LEU A 107 -10.70 -3.90 -12.53
CA LEU A 107 -9.68 -4.47 -11.67
C LEU A 107 -8.34 -4.62 -12.39
N ASP A 108 -8.34 -5.05 -13.65
CA ASP A 108 -7.12 -5.14 -14.45
C ASP A 108 -6.50 -3.77 -14.71
N TRP A 109 -7.31 -2.76 -15.03
CA TRP A 109 -6.84 -1.38 -15.20
C TRP A 109 -6.28 -0.79 -13.91
N ALA A 110 -7.00 -0.94 -12.79
CA ALA A 110 -6.53 -0.46 -11.50
C ALA A 110 -5.24 -1.17 -11.06
N ALA A 111 -5.08 -2.46 -11.39
CA ALA A 111 -3.86 -3.19 -11.09
C ALA A 111 -2.67 -2.66 -11.89
N ALA A 112 -2.84 -2.42 -13.20
CA ALA A 112 -1.80 -1.80 -14.03
C ALA A 112 -1.43 -0.40 -13.50
N GLU A 113 -2.43 0.37 -13.06
CA GLU A 113 -2.21 1.68 -12.47
C GLU A 113 -1.44 1.62 -11.15
N LEU A 114 -1.82 0.71 -10.25
CA LEU A 114 -1.14 0.52 -8.96
C LEU A 114 0.28 -0.03 -9.11
N LEU A 115 0.54 -0.80 -10.16
CA LEU A 115 1.86 -1.34 -10.42
C LEU A 115 2.84 -0.24 -10.86
N ASN A 116 2.45 0.58 -11.86
CA ASN A 116 3.37 1.51 -12.52
C ASN A 116 2.73 2.70 -13.24
N GLY A 117 1.45 3.01 -13.00
CA GLY A 117 0.76 4.07 -13.73
C GLY A 117 0.38 3.69 -15.17
N GLY A 118 0.27 2.39 -15.49
CA GLY A 118 0.12 1.91 -16.86
C GLY A 118 -1.15 2.37 -17.61
N THR A 119 -2.10 3.01 -16.91
CA THR A 119 -3.33 3.49 -17.53
C THR A 119 -3.35 5.01 -17.69
N SER A 120 -2.80 5.75 -16.73
CA SER A 120 -2.72 7.22 -16.81
C SER A 120 -1.41 7.73 -17.40
N GLY A 121 -0.38 6.90 -17.44
CA GLY A 121 1.01 7.29 -17.73
C GLY A 121 1.71 7.95 -16.52
N ASP A 122 1.06 8.01 -15.36
CA ASP A 122 1.56 8.64 -14.14
C ASP A 122 1.81 7.59 -13.06
N ALA A 123 3.10 7.32 -12.81
CA ALA A 123 3.55 6.31 -11.88
C ALA A 123 3.55 6.78 -10.41
N GLU A 124 3.23 8.05 -10.10
CA GLU A 124 3.30 8.58 -8.74
C GLU A 124 2.56 7.70 -7.73
N ASN A 125 3.25 7.31 -6.65
CA ASN A 125 2.76 6.43 -5.58
C ASN A 125 2.26 5.05 -6.05
N SER A 126 2.64 4.60 -7.24
CA SER A 126 2.58 3.20 -7.67
C SER A 126 3.63 2.36 -6.93
N ILE A 127 3.55 1.04 -7.03
CA ILE A 127 4.57 0.14 -6.46
C ILE A 127 5.94 0.41 -7.05
N GLN A 128 6.03 0.63 -8.36
CA GLN A 128 7.31 0.89 -8.99
C GLN A 128 7.93 2.21 -8.51
N ASP A 129 7.15 3.30 -8.47
CA ASP A 129 7.64 4.58 -7.95
C ASP A 129 8.03 4.49 -6.46
N LEU A 130 7.21 3.78 -5.67
CA LEU A 130 7.52 3.53 -4.26
C LEU A 130 8.86 2.82 -4.10
N LEU A 131 9.12 1.75 -4.85
CA LEU A 131 10.36 0.97 -4.75
C LEU A 131 11.57 1.72 -5.31
N ASP A 132 11.45 2.23 -6.53
CA ASP A 132 12.59 2.75 -7.32
C ASP A 132 13.00 4.16 -6.90
N ARG A 133 12.06 4.96 -6.39
CA ARG A 133 12.31 6.36 -5.98
C ARG A 133 12.25 6.51 -4.47
N THR A 134 11.09 6.28 -3.87
CA THR A 134 10.84 6.66 -2.47
C THR A 134 11.62 5.79 -1.48
N LEU A 135 11.51 4.47 -1.59
CA LEU A 135 12.21 3.55 -0.68
C LEU A 135 13.70 3.47 -0.99
N ALA A 136 14.09 3.50 -2.28
CA ALA A 136 15.50 3.58 -2.66
C ALA A 136 16.20 4.84 -2.10
N HIS A 137 15.51 5.98 -2.07
CA HIS A 137 15.99 7.20 -1.41
C HIS A 137 16.25 6.96 0.09
N HIS A 138 15.28 6.41 0.81
CA HIS A 138 15.44 6.13 2.25
C HIS A 138 16.50 5.07 2.55
N VAL A 139 16.76 4.12 1.64
CA VAL A 139 17.91 3.21 1.73
C VAL A 139 19.22 3.99 1.66
N ALA A 140 19.33 4.94 0.73
CA ALA A 140 20.53 5.77 0.60
C ALA A 140 20.74 6.61 1.86
N VAL A 141 19.69 7.27 2.38
CA VAL A 141 19.77 8.04 3.63
C VAL A 141 20.21 7.14 4.78
N ALA A 142 19.57 6.00 4.99
CA ALA A 142 19.91 5.08 6.07
C ALA A 142 21.39 4.67 6.01
N ARG A 143 21.88 4.33 4.81
CA ARG A 143 23.29 3.98 4.57
C ARG A 143 24.22 5.14 4.90
N ASP A 144 23.89 6.36 4.47
CA ASP A 144 24.76 7.53 4.65
C ASP A 144 24.93 7.88 6.14
N TYR A 145 23.92 7.59 6.98
CA TYR A 145 23.97 7.72 8.44
C TYR A 145 24.40 6.44 9.19
N GLY A 146 24.71 5.34 8.49
CA GLY A 146 25.06 4.07 9.12
C GLY A 146 23.93 3.40 9.90
N LEU A 147 22.67 3.72 9.57
CA LEU A 147 21.46 3.18 10.17
C LEU A 147 20.89 2.04 9.30
N ALA A 148 20.15 1.13 9.92
CA ALA A 148 19.33 0.18 9.14
C ALA A 148 18.01 0.83 8.70
N LEU A 149 17.42 0.32 7.61
CA LEU A 149 16.08 0.71 7.18
C LEU A 149 15.09 -0.43 7.43
N VAL A 150 14.01 -0.13 8.14
CA VAL A 150 12.87 -1.03 8.35
C VAL A 150 11.56 -0.39 7.88
N MET A 151 10.53 -1.21 7.74
CA MET A 151 9.17 -0.76 7.49
C MET A 151 8.35 -0.97 8.76
N TYR A 152 7.60 0.04 9.21
CA TYR A 152 6.69 -0.14 10.35
C TYR A 152 5.28 -0.52 9.90
N GLU A 153 4.85 -0.09 8.70
CA GLU A 153 3.59 -0.47 8.07
C GLU A 153 3.71 -0.42 6.55
N GLY A 154 3.05 -1.33 5.83
CA GLY A 154 3.07 -1.35 4.38
C GLY A 154 1.88 -2.07 3.77
N GLY A 155 1.63 -1.77 2.49
CA GLY A 155 0.54 -2.34 1.74
C GLY A 155 -0.26 -1.34 0.90
N THR A 156 -1.46 -1.76 0.51
CA THR A 156 -2.43 -0.90 -0.17
C THR A 156 -2.94 0.21 0.77
N HIS A 157 -2.97 1.44 0.26
CA HIS A 157 -3.70 2.56 0.85
C HIS A 157 -4.75 3.09 -0.16
N VAL A 158 -5.40 2.15 -0.85
CA VAL A 158 -6.54 2.44 -1.75
C VAL A 158 -7.79 2.63 -0.90
N VAL A 159 -8.20 3.89 -0.75
CA VAL A 159 -9.36 4.33 0.04
C VAL A 159 -10.21 5.34 -0.72
N VAL A 160 -11.50 5.33 -0.43
CA VAL A 160 -12.41 6.38 -0.92
C VAL A 160 -12.26 7.61 -0.03
N ARG A 161 -12.12 8.79 -0.62
CA ARG A 161 -12.04 10.03 0.15
C ARG A 161 -13.32 10.27 0.94
N PRO A 162 -13.26 10.93 2.11
CA PRO A 162 -14.44 11.20 2.94
C PRO A 162 -15.61 11.83 2.18
N GLU A 163 -15.34 12.73 1.24
CA GLU A 163 -16.34 13.43 0.44
C GLU A 163 -17.10 12.49 -0.53
N ASP A 164 -16.49 11.34 -0.85
CA ASP A 164 -16.96 10.37 -1.83
C ASP A 164 -17.58 9.12 -1.20
N HIS A 165 -17.71 9.06 0.13
CA HIS A 165 -18.30 7.89 0.82
C HIS A 165 -19.76 7.60 0.44
N GLY A 166 -20.45 8.58 -0.17
CA GLY A 166 -21.78 8.40 -0.74
C GLY A 166 -21.80 7.66 -2.09
N ASP A 167 -20.67 7.54 -2.78
CA ASP A 167 -20.54 6.78 -4.03
C ASP A 167 -20.36 5.30 -3.72
N THR A 168 -21.49 4.59 -3.61
CA THR A 168 -21.49 3.18 -3.22
C THR A 168 -20.86 2.25 -4.25
N GLU A 169 -20.85 2.62 -5.54
CA GLU A 169 -20.20 1.81 -6.58
C GLU A 169 -18.68 1.96 -6.50
N LEU A 170 -18.18 3.18 -6.25
CA LEU A 170 -16.75 3.40 -6.01
C LEU A 170 -16.26 2.68 -4.73
N VAL A 171 -17.03 2.75 -3.64
CA VAL A 171 -16.74 2.00 -2.41
C VAL A 171 -16.70 0.50 -2.69
N ALA A 172 -17.71 -0.04 -3.39
CA ALA A 172 -17.76 -1.46 -3.73
C ALA A 172 -16.60 -1.88 -4.64
N PHE A 173 -16.19 -1.02 -5.58
CA PHE A 173 -15.05 -1.27 -6.44
C PHE A 173 -13.74 -1.31 -5.66
N PHE A 174 -13.48 -0.35 -4.77
CA PHE A 174 -12.25 -0.35 -3.97
C PHE A 174 -12.22 -1.50 -2.96
N GLU A 175 -13.37 -1.90 -2.41
CA GLU A 175 -13.46 -3.13 -1.61
C GLU A 175 -13.10 -4.36 -2.47
N ALA A 176 -13.70 -4.50 -3.65
CA ALA A 176 -13.42 -5.62 -4.56
C ALA A 176 -11.93 -5.66 -4.94
N LEU A 177 -11.34 -4.52 -5.28
CA LEU A 177 -9.93 -4.38 -5.64
C LEU A 177 -8.99 -4.86 -4.54
N ASN A 178 -9.26 -4.51 -3.28
CA ASN A 178 -8.39 -4.88 -2.16
C ASN A 178 -8.32 -6.40 -1.89
N TYR A 179 -9.27 -7.19 -2.42
CA TYR A 179 -9.30 -8.65 -2.26
C TYR A 179 -9.28 -9.42 -3.59
N ALA A 180 -9.04 -8.73 -4.70
CA ALA A 180 -8.94 -9.33 -6.02
C ALA A 180 -7.60 -10.09 -6.21
N PRO A 181 -7.53 -11.07 -7.13
CA PRO A 181 -6.29 -11.76 -7.49
C PRO A 181 -5.13 -10.80 -7.80
N GLN A 182 -5.43 -9.72 -8.51
CA GLN A 182 -4.48 -8.70 -8.91
C GLN A 182 -3.82 -8.02 -7.70
N MET A 183 -4.55 -7.81 -6.59
CA MET A 183 -3.97 -7.24 -5.37
C MET A 183 -2.98 -8.21 -4.69
N GLY A 184 -3.21 -9.52 -4.80
CA GLY A 184 -2.22 -10.52 -4.41
C GLY A 184 -0.92 -10.37 -5.19
N ASP A 185 -1.01 -10.20 -6.51
CA ASP A 185 0.16 -10.01 -7.38
C ASP A 185 0.90 -8.70 -7.10
N LEU A 186 0.17 -7.61 -6.84
CA LEU A 186 0.74 -6.34 -6.40
C LEU A 186 1.52 -6.51 -5.08
N TYR A 187 0.95 -7.22 -4.10
CA TYR A 187 1.65 -7.53 -2.85
C TYR A 187 2.92 -8.36 -3.08
N ARG A 188 2.88 -9.38 -3.95
CA ARG A 188 4.07 -10.16 -4.30
C ARG A 188 5.16 -9.29 -4.90
N ALA A 189 4.80 -8.37 -5.82
CA ALA A 189 5.75 -7.44 -6.43
C ALA A 189 6.37 -6.49 -5.39
N LEU A 190 5.54 -5.90 -4.52
CA LEU A 190 6.00 -5.01 -3.46
C LEU A 190 6.96 -5.72 -2.49
N ILE A 191 6.60 -6.91 -2.01
CA ILE A 191 7.42 -7.70 -1.07
C ILE A 191 8.73 -8.13 -1.72
N ALA A 192 8.69 -8.58 -2.99
CA ALA A 192 9.88 -8.95 -3.74
C ALA A 192 10.84 -7.77 -3.92
N GLY A 193 10.32 -6.59 -4.25
CA GLY A 193 11.10 -5.37 -4.35
C GLY A 193 11.70 -4.93 -3.02
N TRP A 194 10.90 -4.93 -1.94
CA TRP A 194 11.36 -4.58 -0.60
C TRP A 194 12.55 -5.44 -0.14
N ARG A 195 12.50 -6.75 -0.41
CA ARG A 195 13.59 -7.70 -0.09
C ARG A 195 14.90 -7.40 -0.81
N GLN A 196 14.86 -6.69 -1.93
CA GLN A 196 16.06 -6.26 -2.65
C GLN A 196 16.68 -5.00 -2.04
N LEU A 197 15.88 -4.21 -1.32
CA LEU A 197 16.29 -2.93 -0.73
C LEU A 197 16.90 -3.09 0.67
N THR A 198 16.41 -4.03 1.46
CA THR A 198 16.87 -4.24 2.85
C THR A 198 16.62 -5.69 3.31
N PRO A 199 17.45 -6.23 4.23
CA PRO A 199 17.17 -7.52 4.86
C PRO A 199 16.01 -7.49 5.87
N ALA A 200 15.44 -6.32 6.16
CA ALA A 200 14.33 -6.18 7.09
C ALA A 200 13.05 -6.86 6.58
N PRO A 201 12.21 -7.44 7.49
CA PRO A 201 10.94 -8.02 7.09
C PRO A 201 9.98 -6.97 6.53
N PHE A 202 9.05 -7.39 5.68
CA PHE A 202 7.92 -6.58 5.26
C PHE A 202 6.84 -6.61 6.36
N MET A 203 6.45 -5.44 6.88
CA MET A 203 5.46 -5.31 7.95
C MET A 203 4.12 -4.86 7.38
N ALA A 204 3.17 -5.78 7.21
CA ALA A 204 1.83 -5.43 6.79
C ALA A 204 1.10 -4.62 7.88
N TYR A 205 0.32 -3.62 7.47
CA TYR A 205 -0.36 -2.71 8.41
C TYR A 205 -1.29 -3.42 9.40
N MET A 206 -2.19 -4.28 8.90
CA MET A 206 -3.20 -4.91 9.73
C MET A 206 -3.53 -6.32 9.23
N ASP A 207 -3.56 -7.27 10.19
CA ASP A 207 -3.90 -8.67 9.91
C ASP A 207 -5.40 -8.85 9.64
N ILE A 208 -6.28 -8.50 10.59
CA ILE A 208 -7.72 -8.78 10.51
C ILE A 208 -8.54 -7.51 10.73
N GLY A 209 -9.44 -7.20 9.80
CA GLY A 209 -10.44 -6.16 9.97
C GLY A 209 -11.45 -6.11 8.82
N LYS A 210 -12.72 -5.87 9.15
CA LYS A 210 -13.79 -5.81 8.17
C LYS A 210 -13.64 -4.55 7.29
N PRO A 211 -13.78 -4.65 5.96
CA PRO A 211 -13.81 -3.48 5.09
C PRO A 211 -14.97 -2.55 5.43
N SER A 212 -14.78 -1.26 5.18
CA SER A 212 -15.81 -0.23 5.33
C SER A 212 -15.56 0.92 4.34
N ILE A 213 -16.43 1.93 4.35
CA ILE A 213 -16.22 3.19 3.62
C ILE A 213 -14.88 3.87 3.96
N TRP A 214 -14.31 3.60 5.15
CA TRP A 214 -13.02 4.12 5.58
C TRP A 214 -11.82 3.33 5.07
N GLY A 215 -12.04 2.23 4.34
CA GLY A 215 -10.98 1.42 3.76
C GLY A 215 -11.08 -0.07 4.05
N SER A 216 -10.25 -0.84 3.34
CA SER A 216 -10.06 -2.29 3.48
C SER A 216 -8.71 -2.59 4.14
N TRP A 217 -8.59 -2.18 5.40
CA TRP A 217 -7.33 -2.20 6.14
C TRP A 217 -6.82 -3.61 6.42
N GLY A 218 -7.73 -4.52 6.79
CA GLY A 218 -7.39 -5.88 7.17
C GLY A 218 -6.95 -6.67 5.96
N THR A 219 -5.83 -7.38 6.07
CA THR A 219 -5.46 -8.33 5.03
C THR A 219 -6.46 -9.51 4.98
N LEU A 220 -7.02 -9.87 6.13
CA LEU A 220 -8.16 -10.75 6.30
C LEU A 220 -9.41 -9.94 6.67
N ARG A 221 -10.56 -10.30 6.09
CA ARG A 221 -11.86 -9.68 6.42
C ARG A 221 -12.43 -10.18 7.76
N PHE A 222 -12.09 -11.42 8.14
CA PHE A 222 -12.48 -12.11 9.38
C PHE A 222 -11.56 -13.32 9.61
N LEU A 223 -11.61 -13.94 10.80
CA LEU A 223 -10.67 -14.98 11.27
C LEU A 223 -10.56 -16.27 10.43
N GLY A 224 -11.46 -16.48 9.46
CA GLY A 224 -11.43 -17.65 8.56
C GLY A 224 -11.35 -17.28 7.08
N ASP A 225 -11.10 -16.00 6.78
CA ASP A 225 -11.04 -15.52 5.41
C ASP A 225 -9.85 -16.15 4.66
N ARG A 226 -10.02 -16.37 3.36
CA ARG A 226 -8.95 -16.74 2.44
C ARG A 226 -9.10 -15.87 1.21
N ASN A 227 -8.04 -15.13 0.89
CA ASN A 227 -8.04 -14.23 -0.25
C ASN A 227 -6.60 -14.08 -0.80
N PRO A 228 -6.44 -13.66 -2.07
CA PRO A 228 -5.13 -13.58 -2.73
C PRO A 228 -4.12 -12.65 -2.05
N ARG A 229 -4.58 -11.57 -1.40
CA ARG A 229 -3.73 -10.61 -0.68
C ARG A 229 -3.12 -11.25 0.57
N TRP A 230 -3.91 -12.04 1.32
CA TRP A 230 -3.42 -12.83 2.44
C TRP A 230 -2.46 -13.93 2.00
N ASP A 231 -2.78 -14.64 0.92
CA ASP A 231 -1.93 -15.70 0.40
C ASP A 231 -0.52 -15.16 0.04
N ALA A 232 -0.43 -13.96 -0.55
CA ALA A 232 0.85 -13.31 -0.84
C ALA A 232 1.70 -13.04 0.42
N LEU A 233 1.09 -12.60 1.53
CA LEU A 233 1.82 -12.42 2.80
C LEU A 233 2.30 -13.75 3.37
N ILE A 234 1.45 -14.78 3.36
CA ILE A 234 1.80 -16.09 3.93
C ILE A 234 2.88 -16.77 3.10
N GLU A 235 2.82 -16.69 1.77
CA GLU A 235 3.88 -17.15 0.87
C GLU A 235 5.22 -16.50 1.23
N ALA A 236 5.23 -15.20 1.56
CA ALA A 236 6.43 -14.47 1.94
C ALA A 236 7.02 -14.85 3.31
N THR A 237 6.29 -15.58 4.16
CA THR A 237 6.82 -16.04 5.46
C THR A 237 7.39 -17.46 5.41
N ARG A 238 7.24 -18.16 4.28
CA ARG A 238 7.77 -19.52 4.13
C ARG A 238 9.31 -19.49 4.06
N PRO A 239 9.99 -20.46 4.70
CA PRO A 239 11.44 -20.57 4.71
C PRO A 239 12.02 -20.91 3.33
#